data_AF-A0A150JCA8-F1
#
_entry.id   AF-A0A150JCA8-F1
#
_cell.length_a   1.000
_cell.length_b   1.000
_cell.length_c   1.000
_cell.angle_alpha   90.00
_cell.angle_beta   90.00
_cell.angle_gamma   90.00
#
_symmetry.space_group_name_H-M   'P 1'
#
loop_
_entity.id
_entity.type
_entity.pdbx_description
1 polymer ?
#
loop_
_entity_poly.entity_id
_entity_poly.type
_entity_poly.pdbx_seq_one_letter_code
_entity_poly.pdbx_strand_id
1 'polypeptide(L)'
;MMKFFRKHKKAVSPVIAVMLLVAVAVAAVGAYFIWFRSFQTQTQKGVQEASSGALGTGLQVVSFTDDGKVYYVVLKNTLSSGVLKFTGAKVNPPGTGNNLNSTFTDVSLNTGIVPGESKTYRLNPVGFSLATGKTRTFLLEANNSTVVTSVTYADS
;
A
#
# COMPACT_ATOMS: atom_id res chain seq x y z
N MET A 1 -29.34 -43.10 40.69
CA MET A 1 -29.66 -41.66 40.63
C MET A 1 -29.38 -41.16 39.22
N MET A 2 -30.41 -41.01 38.39
CA MET A 2 -30.32 -40.33 37.09
C MET A 2 -31.59 -39.48 36.91
N LYS A 3 -31.39 -38.16 36.84
CA LYS A 3 -32.46 -37.18 36.68
C LYS A 3 -33.03 -37.29 35.27
N PHE A 4 -34.34 -37.50 35.21
CA PHE A 4 -35.19 -37.34 34.03
C PHE A 4 -34.85 -36.07 33.25
N PHE A 5 -34.35 -36.21 32.02
CA PHE A 5 -34.49 -35.15 31.02
C PHE A 5 -35.96 -35.11 30.59
N ARG A 6 -36.70 -34.15 31.14
CA ARG A 6 -38.07 -33.84 30.74
C ARG A 6 -38.04 -33.37 29.28
N LYS A 7 -38.42 -34.26 28.35
CA LYS A 7 -38.57 -33.94 26.93
C LYS A 7 -39.69 -32.90 26.79
N HIS A 8 -39.36 -31.63 26.58
CA HIS A 8 -40.34 -30.61 26.22
C HIS A 8 -40.91 -30.96 24.83
N LYS A 9 -42.00 -31.73 24.78
CA LYS A 9 -42.84 -31.88 23.58
C LYS A 9 -43.63 -30.58 23.37
N LYS A 10 -42.96 -29.48 23.06
CA LYS A 10 -43.59 -28.40 22.29
C LYS A 10 -43.29 -28.76 20.83
N ALA A 11 -44.29 -29.26 20.12
CA ALA A 11 -44.20 -29.49 18.69
C ALA A 11 -43.87 -28.15 18.04
N VAL A 12 -42.59 -27.92 17.76
CA VAL A 12 -42.19 -26.79 16.92
C VAL A 12 -42.86 -27.06 15.58
N SER A 13 -43.86 -26.25 15.24
CA SER A 13 -44.58 -26.39 13.98
C SER A 13 -43.56 -26.46 12.84
N PRO A 14 -43.65 -27.41 11.91
CA PRO A 14 -42.70 -27.56 10.80
C PRO A 14 -42.43 -26.23 10.08
N VAL A 15 -43.44 -25.37 10.00
CA VAL A 15 -43.35 -24.03 9.42
C VAL A 15 -42.41 -23.12 10.21
N ILE A 16 -42.49 -23.14 11.54
CA ILE A 16 -41.64 -22.32 12.41
C ILE A 16 -40.17 -22.76 12.29
N ALA A 17 -39.94 -24.07 12.18
CA ALA A 17 -38.59 -24.60 11.98
C ALA A 17 -37.99 -24.12 10.65
N VAL A 18 -38.76 -24.12 9.56
CA VAL A 18 -38.32 -23.62 8.26
C VAL A 18 -38.06 -22.12 8.30
N MET A 19 -38.93 -21.33 8.94
CA MET A 19 -38.73 -19.88 9.08
C MET A 19 -37.46 -19.54 9.85
N LEU A 20 -37.17 -20.27 10.94
CA LEU A 20 -35.92 -20.11 11.68
C LEU A 20 -34.70 -20.53 10.85
N LEU A 21 -34.81 -21.62 10.09
CA LEU A 21 -33.74 -22.10 9.22
C LEU A 21 -33.40 -21.10 8.11
N VAL A 22 -34.42 -20.49 7.49
CA VAL A 22 -34.24 -19.45 6.47
C VAL A 22 -33.61 -18.20 7.09
N ALA A 23 -34.07 -17.76 8.26
CA ALA A 23 -33.50 -16.60 8.94
C ALA A 23 -32.00 -16.77 9.26
N VAL A 24 -31.61 -17.96 9.74
CA VAL A 24 -30.20 -18.28 10.02
C VAL A 24 -29.38 -18.34 8.74
N ALA A 25 -29.92 -18.92 7.67
CA ALA A 25 -29.25 -18.99 6.38
C ALA A 25 -28.97 -17.59 5.80
N VAL A 26 -29.96 -16.70 5.83
CA VAL A 26 -29.81 -15.31 5.34
C VAL A 26 -28.78 -14.54 6.19
N ALA A 27 -28.82 -14.69 7.51
CA ALA A 27 -27.85 -14.05 8.41
C ALA A 27 -26.41 -14.55 8.15
N ALA A 28 -26.23 -15.85 7.93
CA ALA A 28 -24.92 -16.44 7.64
C ALA A 28 -24.35 -15.97 6.30
N VAL A 29 -25.18 -15.92 5.25
CA VAL A 29 -24.77 -15.44 3.92
C VAL A 29 -24.44 -13.94 3.95
N GLY A 30 -25.25 -13.13 4.62
CA GLY A 30 -25.01 -11.70 4.78
C GLY A 30 -23.71 -11.39 5.54
N ALA A 31 -23.45 -12.09 6.63
CA ALA A 31 -22.21 -11.96 7.40
C ALA A 31 -20.98 -12.36 6.57
N TYR A 32 -21.05 -13.45 5.81
CA TYR A 32 -19.97 -13.86 4.91
C TYR A 32 -19.70 -12.84 3.81
N PHE A 33 -20.75 -12.28 3.20
CA PHE A 33 -20.62 -11.29 2.14
C PHE A 33 -19.98 -9.98 2.62
N ILE A 34 -20.39 -9.48 3.80
CA ILE A 34 -19.81 -8.28 4.42
C ILE A 34 -18.35 -8.53 4.80
N TRP A 35 -18.05 -9.69 5.37
CA TRP A 35 -16.69 -10.09 5.72
C TRP A 35 -15.79 -10.18 4.47
N PHE A 36 -16.22 -10.88 3.43
CA PHE A 36 -15.45 -11.03 2.19
C PHE A 36 -15.16 -9.69 1.48
N ARG A 37 -16.15 -8.79 1.42
CA ARG A 37 -15.96 -7.43 0.87
C ARG A 37 -15.05 -6.57 1.76
N SER A 38 -15.18 -6.69 3.09
CA SER A 38 -14.33 -6.00 4.05
C SER A 38 -12.86 -6.40 3.87
N PHE A 39 -12.56 -7.70 3.66
CA PHE A 39 -11.20 -8.17 3.37
C PHE A 39 -10.63 -7.57 2.08
N GLN A 40 -11.40 -7.58 0.98
CA GLN A 40 -10.95 -6.96 -0.28
C GLN A 40 -10.66 -5.45 -0.13
N THR A 41 -11.48 -4.73 0.65
CA THR A 41 -11.27 -3.28 0.86
C THR A 41 -10.16 -2.93 1.85
N GLN A 42 -9.85 -3.81 2.81
CA GLN A 42 -8.83 -3.54 3.82
C GLN A 42 -7.41 -3.85 3.34
N THR A 43 -7.20 -4.81 2.43
CA THR A 43 -5.84 -5.10 1.91
C THR A 43 -5.28 -3.93 1.09
N GLN A 44 -6.13 -3.09 0.49
CA GLN A 44 -5.68 -1.89 -0.21
C GLN A 44 -5.46 -0.69 0.74
N LYS A 45 -6.27 -0.54 1.80
CA LYS A 45 -6.12 0.56 2.76
C LYS A 45 -4.97 0.34 3.75
N GLY A 46 -4.78 -0.89 4.26
CA GLY A 46 -3.72 -1.19 5.23
C GLY A 46 -2.30 -1.08 4.66
N VAL A 47 -2.13 -1.26 3.34
CA VAL A 47 -0.82 -1.11 2.67
C VAL A 47 -0.55 0.35 2.28
N GLN A 48 -1.59 1.17 2.10
CA GLN A 48 -1.44 2.62 1.88
C GLN A 48 -1.27 3.42 3.18
N GLU A 49 -1.85 2.99 4.30
CA GLU A 49 -1.75 3.71 5.57
C GLU A 49 -0.39 3.55 6.28
N ALA A 50 0.34 2.44 6.03
CA ALA A 50 1.71 2.29 6.53
C ALA A 50 2.77 3.06 5.71
N SER A 51 2.41 3.58 4.52
CA SER A 51 3.28 4.40 3.66
C SER A 51 2.86 5.88 3.63
N SER A 52 1.58 6.20 3.86
CA SER A 52 1.09 7.58 4.03
C SER A 52 1.18 8.12 5.47
N GLY A 53 1.59 7.28 6.43
CA GLY A 53 1.57 7.57 7.87
C GLY A 53 2.84 8.19 8.47
N ALA A 54 3.84 8.56 7.68
CA ALA A 54 4.97 9.36 8.17
C ALA A 54 4.58 10.85 8.14
N LEU A 55 3.81 11.26 9.14
CA LEU A 55 3.41 12.64 9.42
C LEU A 55 4.54 13.65 9.15
N GLY A 56 4.34 14.53 8.15
CA GLY A 56 4.91 15.89 8.16
C GLY A 56 6.14 16.18 7.32
N THR A 57 6.71 15.24 6.56
CA THR A 57 7.96 15.53 5.80
C THR A 57 7.71 16.22 4.45
N GLY A 58 6.45 16.24 3.99
CA GLY A 58 6.06 17.02 2.82
C GLY A 58 6.33 16.38 1.47
N LEU A 59 7.01 15.23 1.41
CA LEU A 59 7.30 14.51 0.17
C LEU A 59 6.32 13.35 -0.01
N GLN A 60 5.62 13.31 -1.14
CA GLN A 60 4.67 12.26 -1.48
C GLN A 60 5.04 11.59 -2.79
N VAL A 61 4.91 10.26 -2.86
CA VAL A 61 4.99 9.50 -4.12
C VAL A 61 3.62 9.51 -4.79
N VAL A 62 3.52 10.10 -5.99
CA VAL A 62 2.29 10.16 -6.79
C VAL A 62 2.15 8.93 -7.68
N SER A 63 3.25 8.52 -8.32
CA SER A 63 3.30 7.31 -9.12
C SER A 63 4.70 6.72 -9.13
N PHE A 64 4.77 5.41 -9.36
CA PHE A 64 6.00 4.65 -9.47
C PHE A 64 5.79 3.61 -10.57
N THR A 65 6.66 3.62 -11.58
CA THR A 65 6.59 2.73 -12.74
C THR A 65 8.00 2.29 -13.13
N ASP A 66 8.12 1.32 -14.03
CA ASP A 66 9.39 0.95 -14.66
C ASP A 66 9.23 0.59 -16.14
N ASP A 67 10.34 0.50 -16.85
CA ASP A 67 10.42 0.06 -18.26
C ASP A 67 11.20 -1.27 -18.42
N GLY A 68 11.38 -2.03 -17.34
CA GLY A 68 12.22 -3.21 -17.27
C GLY A 68 13.72 -2.93 -17.14
N LYS A 69 14.17 -1.67 -17.20
CA LYS A 69 15.59 -1.29 -17.01
C LYS A 69 15.78 -0.24 -15.91
N VAL A 70 14.88 0.73 -15.82
CA VAL A 70 14.94 1.85 -14.88
C VAL A 70 13.57 2.12 -14.28
N TYR A 71 13.55 2.74 -13.10
CA TYR A 71 12.29 3.18 -12.48
C TYR A 71 12.04 4.65 -12.79
N TYR A 72 10.76 4.99 -12.93
CA TYR A 72 10.25 6.34 -13.01
C TYR A 72 9.40 6.61 -11.78
N VAL A 73 9.75 7.63 -11.00
CA VAL A 73 8.98 8.03 -9.83
C VAL A 73 8.53 9.48 -9.97
N VAL A 74 7.26 9.72 -9.73
CA VAL A 74 6.69 11.07 -9.65
C VAL A 74 6.55 11.45 -8.18
N LEU A 75 7.28 12.49 -7.78
CA LEU A 75 7.30 13.01 -6.43
C LEU A 75 6.60 14.36 -6.36
N LYS A 76 5.73 14.53 -5.36
CA LYS A 76 5.01 15.78 -5.09
C LYS A 76 5.47 16.40 -3.78
N ASN A 77 5.67 17.71 -3.79
CA ASN A 77 5.80 18.48 -2.58
C ASN A 77 4.41 18.91 -2.08
N THR A 78 4.02 18.37 -0.93
CA THR A 78 2.73 18.59 -0.27
C THR A 78 2.78 19.68 0.79
N LEU A 79 3.96 20.29 1.03
CA LEU A 79 4.09 21.44 1.92
C LEU A 79 3.38 22.67 1.33
N SER A 80 2.97 23.58 2.19
CA SER A 80 2.44 24.90 1.81
C SER A 80 3.54 25.91 1.47
N SER A 81 4.78 25.66 1.90
CA SER A 81 5.96 26.50 1.63
C SER A 81 7.24 25.67 1.66
N GLY A 82 8.33 26.21 1.08
CA GLY A 82 9.64 25.55 1.06
C GLY A 82 9.82 24.56 -0.11
N VAL A 83 11.01 24.57 -0.71
CA VAL A 83 11.35 23.72 -1.85
C VAL A 83 12.03 22.45 -1.36
N LEU A 84 11.55 21.28 -1.79
CA LEU A 84 12.16 20.00 -1.50
C LEU A 84 13.15 19.61 -2.59
N LYS A 85 14.39 19.27 -2.23
CA LYS A 85 15.39 18.79 -3.20
C LYS A 85 15.53 17.29 -3.05
N PHE A 86 15.08 16.53 -4.04
CA PHE A 86 15.29 15.08 -4.06
C PHE A 86 16.80 14.78 -4.08
N THR A 87 17.23 13.93 -3.14
CA THR A 87 18.63 13.58 -2.89
C THR A 87 18.93 12.19 -3.42
N GLY A 88 17.99 11.26 -3.35
CA GLY A 88 18.13 9.95 -3.95
C GLY A 88 17.19 8.89 -3.38
N ALA A 89 17.44 7.64 -3.75
CA ALA A 89 16.65 6.52 -3.30
C ALA A 89 17.52 5.34 -2.83
N LYS A 90 17.05 4.62 -1.82
CA LYS A 90 17.59 3.35 -1.34
C LYS A 90 16.58 2.25 -1.57
N VAL A 91 17.02 1.00 -1.68
CA VAL A 91 16.15 -0.15 -2.01
C VAL A 91 16.38 -1.35 -1.09
N ASN A 92 15.31 -2.07 -0.80
CA ASN A 92 15.31 -3.32 -0.04
C ASN A 92 14.40 -4.36 -0.74
N PRO A 93 14.82 -5.63 -0.95
CA PRO A 93 16.14 -6.18 -0.64
C PRO A 93 17.28 -5.51 -1.43
N PRO A 94 18.45 -5.28 -0.81
CA PRO A 94 19.64 -4.78 -1.50
C PRO A 94 19.96 -5.62 -2.74
N GLY A 95 20.39 -4.98 -3.82
CA GLY A 95 21.32 -5.61 -4.74
C GLY A 95 22.75 -5.50 -4.20
N THR A 96 23.75 -5.58 -5.09
CA THR A 96 25.12 -5.18 -4.75
C THR A 96 25.17 -3.66 -4.51
N GLY A 97 24.91 -3.24 -3.27
CA GLY A 97 24.73 -1.85 -2.88
C GLY A 97 23.25 -1.51 -2.62
N ASN A 98 22.98 -0.84 -1.50
CA ASN A 98 21.63 -0.39 -1.10
C ASN A 98 21.17 0.90 -1.80
N ASN A 99 22.09 1.62 -2.44
CA ASN A 99 21.83 2.92 -3.05
C ASN A 99 21.48 2.76 -4.53
N LEU A 100 20.35 3.31 -4.95
CA LEU A 100 20.06 3.54 -6.37
C LEU A 100 20.79 4.78 -6.83
N ASN A 101 21.36 4.75 -8.04
CA ASN A 101 21.85 5.98 -8.65
C ASN A 101 20.64 6.75 -9.18
N SER A 102 20.17 7.74 -8.44
CA SER A 102 19.11 8.62 -8.88
C SER A 102 19.67 9.65 -9.85
N THR A 103 19.17 9.66 -11.07
CA THR A 103 19.47 10.71 -12.04
C THR A 103 18.16 11.39 -12.41
N PHE A 104 18.10 12.72 -12.33
CA PHE A 104 16.93 13.42 -12.87
C PHE A 104 16.76 13.05 -14.35
N THR A 105 15.54 12.75 -14.78
CA THR A 105 15.27 12.46 -16.19
C THR A 105 15.50 13.70 -17.06
N ASP A 106 15.40 14.89 -16.45
CA ASP A 106 15.70 16.18 -17.06
C ASP A 106 16.95 16.80 -16.40
N VAL A 107 18.12 16.56 -17.01
CA VAL A 107 19.45 17.01 -16.54
C VAL A 107 19.55 18.54 -16.47
N SER A 108 18.62 19.26 -17.10
CA SER A 108 18.60 20.71 -17.28
C SER A 108 18.18 21.51 -16.04
N LEU A 109 17.60 20.85 -15.02
CA LEU A 109 16.94 21.55 -13.92
C LEU A 109 17.25 20.87 -12.58
N ASN A 110 18.38 21.26 -11.98
CA ASN A 110 18.66 21.10 -10.55
C ASN A 110 17.76 22.02 -9.70
N THR A 111 16.48 22.07 -10.03
CA THR A 111 15.48 22.87 -9.32
C THR A 111 14.69 21.91 -8.47
N GLY A 112 14.60 22.16 -7.17
CA GLY A 112 13.80 21.32 -6.29
C GLY A 112 12.32 21.32 -6.68
N ILE A 113 11.54 20.53 -5.96
CA ILE A 113 10.10 20.41 -6.07
C ILE A 113 9.49 21.54 -5.22
N VAL A 114 8.96 22.57 -5.87
CA VAL A 114 8.30 23.69 -5.19
C VAL A 114 6.96 23.24 -4.59
N PRO A 115 6.40 23.93 -3.59
CA PRO A 115 5.12 23.59 -2.96
C PRO A 115 4.00 23.35 -3.99
N GLY A 116 3.26 22.25 -3.84
CA GLY A 116 2.15 21.88 -4.72
C GLY A 116 2.53 21.21 -6.04
N GLU A 117 3.78 21.34 -6.48
CA GLU A 117 4.27 20.80 -7.75
C GLU A 117 4.68 19.33 -7.64
N SER A 118 4.68 18.66 -8.80
CA SER A 118 5.15 17.27 -8.95
C SER A 118 6.28 17.20 -9.97
N LYS A 119 7.27 16.35 -9.73
CA LYS A 119 8.40 16.12 -10.64
C LYS A 119 8.69 14.65 -10.83
N THR A 120 9.11 14.31 -12.04
CA THR A 120 9.50 12.94 -12.41
C THR A 120 11.00 12.75 -12.30
N TYR A 121 11.40 11.64 -11.69
CA TYR A 121 12.78 11.22 -11.49
C TYR A 121 13.01 9.86 -12.08
N ARG A 122 14.21 9.63 -12.60
CA ARG A 122 14.67 8.33 -13.09
C ARG A 122 15.61 7.71 -12.06
N LEU A 123 15.29 6.50 -11.61
CA LEU A 123 16.14 5.77 -10.66
C LEU A 123 16.79 4.62 -11.40
N ASN A 124 18.12 4.64 -11.48
CA ASN A 124 18.90 3.60 -12.13
C ASN A 124 19.31 2.55 -11.08
N PRO A 125 18.92 1.27 -11.27
CA PRO A 125 19.43 0.15 -10.48
C PRO A 125 20.95 0.08 -10.57
N VAL A 126 21.62 -0.11 -9.43
CA VAL A 126 23.06 -0.36 -9.37
C VAL A 126 23.25 -1.71 -8.69
N GLY A 127 23.94 -2.63 -9.36
CA GLY A 127 24.26 -3.93 -8.78
C GLY A 127 23.08 -4.92 -8.75
N PHE A 128 21.99 -4.67 -9.48
CA PHE A 128 20.92 -5.63 -9.71
C PHE A 128 20.10 -5.28 -10.96
N SER A 129 19.43 -6.28 -11.55
CA SER A 129 18.45 -6.10 -12.62
C SER A 129 17.02 -6.12 -12.07
N LEU A 130 16.11 -5.48 -12.81
CA LEU A 130 14.67 -5.65 -12.62
C LEU A 130 14.27 -7.07 -13.04
N ALA A 131 13.31 -7.64 -12.34
CA ALA A 131 12.76 -8.95 -12.68
C ALA A 131 11.27 -8.96 -12.36
N THR A 132 10.43 -9.14 -13.38
CA THR A 132 8.96 -9.09 -13.26
C THR A 132 8.44 -9.87 -12.07
N GLY A 133 7.56 -9.23 -11.29
CA GLY A 133 6.94 -9.78 -10.08
C GLY A 133 7.81 -9.68 -8.81
N LYS A 134 9.07 -9.24 -8.91
CA LYS A 134 9.92 -9.05 -7.74
C LYS A 134 9.52 -7.77 -7.02
N THR A 135 9.05 -7.92 -5.78
CA THR A 135 8.65 -6.79 -4.93
C THR A 135 9.85 -6.18 -4.21
N ARG A 136 9.93 -4.85 -4.20
CA ARG A 136 10.98 -4.07 -3.57
C ARG A 136 10.39 -2.88 -2.83
N THR A 137 11.00 -2.50 -1.73
CA THR A 137 10.67 -1.28 -1.00
C THR A 137 11.75 -0.26 -1.23
N PHE A 138 11.34 0.94 -1.62
CA PHE A 138 12.18 2.08 -1.90
C PHE A 138 12.03 3.11 -0.79
N LEU A 139 13.16 3.64 -0.34
CA LEU A 139 13.23 4.77 0.57
C LEU A 139 13.69 5.99 -0.24
N LEU A 140 12.83 6.96 -0.43
CA LEU A 140 13.07 8.16 -1.21
C LEU A 140 13.39 9.33 -0.28
N GLU A 141 14.52 9.97 -0.53
CA GLU A 141 15.11 10.96 0.35
C GLU A 141 15.17 12.32 -0.35
N ALA A 142 14.83 13.37 0.38
CA ALA A 142 15.00 14.76 -0.01
C ALA A 142 15.66 15.57 1.11
N ASN A 143 16.24 16.71 0.75
CA ASN A 143 16.97 17.62 1.64
C ASN A 143 18.03 16.88 2.48
N ASN A 144 18.92 16.15 1.81
CA ASN A 144 19.98 15.36 2.44
C ASN A 144 19.43 14.36 3.48
N SER A 145 18.40 13.61 3.10
CA SER A 145 17.76 12.57 3.92
C SER A 145 17.01 13.07 5.15
N THR A 146 16.76 14.37 5.27
CA THR A 146 15.91 14.95 6.34
C THR A 146 14.42 14.70 6.07
N VAL A 147 14.05 14.64 4.80
CA VAL A 147 12.69 14.37 4.34
C VAL A 147 12.69 13.02 3.66
N VAL A 148 11.88 12.09 4.14
CA VAL A 148 11.89 10.71 3.67
C VAL A 148 10.47 10.21 3.46
N THR A 149 10.26 9.46 2.39
CA THR A 149 9.04 8.70 2.12
C THR A 149 9.41 7.31 1.63
N SER A 150 8.54 6.33 1.81
CA SER A 150 8.75 4.97 1.29
C SER A 150 7.65 4.57 0.32
N VAL A 151 7.98 3.71 -0.62
CA VAL A 151 7.02 3.08 -1.55
C VAL A 151 7.44 1.65 -1.81
N THR A 152 6.48 0.74 -1.82
CA THR A 152 6.69 -0.65 -2.22
C THR A 152 6.14 -0.84 -3.62
N TYR A 153 6.94 -1.44 -4.49
CA TYR A 153 6.63 -1.62 -5.90
C TYR A 153 7.10 -2.99 -6.37
N ALA A 154 6.31 -3.62 -7.24
CA ALA A 154 6.66 -4.88 -7.88
C ALA A 154 7.13 -4.59 -9.31
N ASP A 155 8.35 -5.01 -9.64
CA ASP A 155 8.95 -4.86 -10.97
C ASP A 155 7.97 -5.40 -12.04
N SER A 156 7.73 -4.63 -13.11
CA SER A 156 6.77 -4.98 -14.17
C SER A 156 7.27 -6.02 -15.18
#